data_AF-A0A961R4S4-F1
#
_entry.id   AF-A0A961R4S4-F1
#
_cell.length_a   1.000
_cell.length_b   1.000
_cell.length_c   1.000
_cell.angle_alpha   90.00
_cell.angle_beta   90.00
_cell.angle_gamma   90.00
#
_symmetry.space_group_name_H-M   'P 1'
#
loop_
_entity.id
_entity.type
_entity.pdbx_description
1 polymer ?
#
loop_
_entity_poly.entity_id
_entity_poly.type
_entity_poly.pdbx_seq_one_letter_code
_entity_poly.pdbx_strand_id
1 'polypeptide(L)'
;VLVIVPPITAFVAAGFEHSIANLYFLSYGLALKEWAQPEFWISIGQDATAYAALTLSGAVHNVVVATAGNLVGGSLMVGAVYWFVYLRRPG
;
A
#
# COMPACT_ATOMS: atom_id res chain seq x y z
N VAL A 1 4.18 10.07 18.99
CA VAL A 1 3.78 10.85 17.80
C VAL A 1 4.99 11.35 17.01
N LEU A 2 5.90 12.12 17.61
CA LEU A 2 7.04 12.73 16.89
C LEU A 2 7.97 11.74 16.16
N VAL A 3 8.13 10.51 16.67
CA VAL A 3 9.02 9.50 16.06
C VAL A 3 8.35 8.63 14.98
N ILE A 4 7.01 8.67 14.88
CA ILE A 4 6.28 7.87 13.88
C ILE A 4 5.88 8.70 12.66
N VAL A 5 5.61 10.00 12.84
CA VAL A 5 5.16 10.86 11.73
C VAL A 5 6.19 10.95 10.60
N PRO A 6 7.46 11.33 10.85
CA PRO A 6 8.44 11.46 9.76
C PRO A 6 8.67 10.19 8.91
N PRO A 7 8.89 8.98 9.49
CA PRO A 7 9.11 7.79 8.67
C PRO A 7 7.85 7.35 7.91
N ILE A 8 6.65 7.50 8.50
CA ILE A 8 5.39 7.20 7.81
C ILE A 8 5.19 8.18 6.64
N THR A 9 5.41 9.47 6.86
CA THR A 9 5.31 10.48 5.79
C THR A 9 6.29 10.20 4.67
N ALA A 10 7.55 9.87 4.99
CA ALA A 10 8.55 9.53 3.97
C ALA A 10 8.14 8.28 3.17
N PHE A 11 7.65 7.23 3.84
CA PHE A 11 7.16 6.01 3.18
C PHE A 11 6.02 6.31 2.20
N VAL A 12 5.02 7.08 2.63
CA VAL A 12 3.86 7.44 1.80
C VAL A 12 4.24 8.39 0.67
N ALA A 13 5.05 9.42 0.95
CA ALA A 13 5.47 10.41 -0.04
C ALA A 13 6.38 9.80 -1.12
N ALA A 14 7.18 8.79 -0.78
CA ALA A 14 7.97 8.03 -1.73
C ALA A 14 7.12 7.07 -2.61
N GLY A 15 5.83 6.92 -2.31
CA GLY A 15 4.94 6.00 -3.02
C GLY A 15 5.21 4.53 -2.71
N PHE A 16 5.79 4.21 -1.55
CA PHE A 16 5.95 2.83 -1.13
C PHE A 16 4.60 2.19 -0.78
N GLU A 17 4.50 0.88 -1.02
CA GLU A 17 3.24 0.16 -0.91
C GLU A 17 3.12 -0.60 0.41
N HIS A 18 2.03 -0.35 1.13
CA HIS A 18 1.68 -1.07 2.35
C HIS A 18 0.42 -1.89 2.09
N SER A 19 0.52 -3.22 2.16
CA SER A 19 -0.56 -4.12 1.77
C SER A 19 -1.88 -3.84 2.49
N ILE A 20 -1.82 -3.54 3.79
CA ILE A 20 -3.02 -3.21 4.58
C ILE A 20 -3.64 -1.87 4.19
N ALA A 21 -2.84 -0.87 3.77
CA ALA A 21 -3.37 0.38 3.27
C ALA A 21 -4.04 0.17 1.91
N ASN A 22 -3.41 -0.64 1.05
CA ASN A 22 -3.91 -0.95 -0.28
C ASN A 22 -5.22 -1.76 -0.22
N LEU A 23 -5.41 -2.63 0.77
CA LEU A 23 -6.69 -3.29 1.03
C LEU A 23 -7.84 -2.28 1.19
N TYR A 24 -7.59 -1.15 1.87
CA TYR A 24 -8.57 -0.08 2.00
C TYR A 24 -8.72 0.73 0.71
N PHE A 25 -7.63 1.28 0.18
CA PHE A 25 -7.70 2.20 -0.97
C PHE A 25 -8.24 1.54 -2.24
N LEU A 26 -7.82 0.31 -2.54
CA LEU A 26 -8.25 -0.40 -3.76
C LEU A 26 -9.68 -0.92 -3.63
N SER A 27 -10.09 -1.40 -2.45
CA SER A 27 -11.49 -1.83 -2.24
C SER A 27 -12.44 -0.64 -2.28
N TYR A 28 -12.06 0.49 -1.69
CA TYR A 28 -12.86 1.71 -1.73
C TYR A 28 -12.96 2.27 -3.14
N GLY A 29 -11.85 2.30 -3.88
CA GLY A 29 -11.84 2.71 -5.28
C GLY A 29 -12.72 1.82 -6.16
N LEU A 30 -12.67 0.49 -5.97
CA LEU A 30 -13.54 -0.46 -6.68
C LEU A 30 -15.01 -0.24 -6.31
N ALA A 31 -15.33 -0.04 -5.03
CA ALA A 31 -16.71 0.24 -4.60
C ALA A 31 -17.26 1.52 -5.24
N LEU A 32 -16.44 2.58 -5.34
CA LEU A 32 -16.83 3.80 -6.07
C LEU A 32 -17.05 3.50 -7.55
N LYS A 33 -16.11 2.81 -8.20
CA LYS A 33 -16.22 2.47 -9.62
C LYS A 33 -17.49 1.67 -9.95
N GLU A 34 -17.86 0.72 -9.10
CA GLU A 34 -18.99 -0.18 -9.35
C GLU A 34 -20.34 0.36 -8.84
N TRP A 35 -20.36 1.15 -7.75
CA TRP A 35 -21.60 1.48 -7.03
C TRP A 35 -21.85 2.98 -6.82
N ALA A 36 -20.96 3.87 -7.26
CA ALA A 36 -21.22 5.30 -7.17
C ALA A 36 -22.42 5.70 -8.04
N GLN A 37 -23.28 6.56 -7.49
CA GLN A 37 -24.46 7.04 -8.18
C GLN A 37 -24.10 7.98 -9.34
N PRO A 38 -24.96 8.13 -10.36
CA PRO A 38 -24.70 9.00 -11.50
C PRO A 38 -24.32 10.44 -11.12
N GLU A 39 -24.90 10.97 -10.04
CA GLU A 39 -24.64 12.34 -9.57
C GLU A 39 -23.17 12.54 -9.16
N PHE A 40 -22.52 11.52 -8.60
CA PHE A 40 -21.09 11.55 -8.27
C PHE A 40 -20.27 11.77 -9.55
N TRP A 41 -20.50 10.94 -10.56
CA TRP A 41 -19.79 10.99 -11.84
C TRP A 41 -20.00 12.32 -12.57
N ILE A 42 -21.24 12.81 -12.59
CA ILE A 42 -21.59 14.12 -13.15
C ILE A 42 -20.83 15.25 -12.43
N SER A 43 -20.76 15.21 -11.09
CA SER A 43 -20.11 16.26 -10.30
C SER A 43 -18.60 16.41 -10.55
N ILE A 44 -17.93 15.32 -10.95
CA ILE A 44 -16.49 15.31 -11.26
C ILE A 44 -16.22 15.34 -12.77
N GLY A 45 -17.26 15.33 -13.61
CA GLY A 45 -17.13 15.32 -15.07
C GLY A 45 -16.39 14.10 -15.62
N GLN A 46 -16.53 12.95 -14.98
CA GLN A 46 -15.89 11.68 -15.36
C GLN A 46 -16.92 10.55 -15.38
N ASP A 47 -16.50 9.38 -15.83
CA ASP A 47 -17.28 8.14 -15.77
C ASP A 47 -16.39 6.97 -15.28
N ALA A 48 -17.01 5.90 -14.80
CA ALA A 48 -16.33 4.68 -14.34
C ALA A 48 -15.38 4.09 -15.40
N THR A 49 -15.70 4.28 -16.69
CA THR A 49 -14.87 3.83 -17.82
C THR A 49 -13.49 4.47 -17.86
N ALA A 50 -13.32 5.69 -17.34
CA ALA A 50 -12.02 6.36 -17.23
C ALA A 50 -11.04 5.61 -16.31
N TYR A 51 -11.56 4.73 -15.45
CA TYR A 51 -10.80 3.95 -14.49
C TYR A 51 -10.73 2.46 -14.88
N ALA A 52 -10.65 2.15 -16.18
CA ALA A 52 -10.61 0.79 -16.69
C ALA A 52 -9.52 -0.10 -16.05
N ALA A 53 -8.36 0.46 -15.71
CA ALA A 53 -7.25 -0.25 -15.06
C ALA A 53 -7.58 -0.72 -13.63
N LEU A 54 -8.51 -0.05 -12.94
CA LEU A 54 -8.93 -0.45 -11.59
C LEU A 54 -9.89 -1.64 -11.68
N THR A 55 -9.32 -2.84 -11.60
CA THR A 55 -10.06 -4.11 -11.67
C THR A 55 -9.83 -4.91 -10.39
N LEU A 56 -10.74 -5.85 -10.09
CA LEU A 56 -10.56 -6.76 -8.96
C LEU A 56 -9.26 -7.56 -9.09
N SER A 57 -8.95 -8.05 -10.30
CA SER A 57 -7.70 -8.78 -10.57
C SER A 57 -6.46 -7.92 -10.32
N GLY A 58 -6.46 -6.67 -10.81
CA GLY A 58 -5.37 -5.71 -10.56
C GLY A 58 -5.21 -5.38 -9.09
N ALA A 59 -6.32 -5.24 -8.35
CA ALA A 59 -6.28 -4.99 -6.92
C ALA A 59 -5.70 -6.18 -6.14
N VAL A 60 -6.12 -7.41 -6.46
CA VAL A 60 -5.57 -8.64 -5.85
C VAL A 60 -4.08 -8.78 -6.17
N HIS A 61 -3.68 -8.56 -7.43
CA HIS A 61 -2.27 -8.60 -7.82
C HIS A 61 -1.43 -7.61 -7.00
N ASN A 62 -1.89 -6.37 -6.87
CA ASN A 62 -1.22 -5.35 -6.06
C ASN A 62 -1.06 -5.80 -4.60
N VAL A 63 -2.14 -6.24 -3.96
CA VAL A 63 -2.10 -6.66 -2.55
C VAL A 63 -1.16 -7.84 -2.34
N VAL A 64 -1.15 -8.83 -3.25
CA VAL A 64 -0.25 -9.99 -3.16
C VAL A 64 1.21 -9.56 -3.28
N VAL A 65 1.55 -8.75 -4.27
CA VAL A 65 2.93 -8.28 -4.49
C VAL A 65 3.40 -7.39 -3.34
N ALA A 66 2.57 -6.43 -2.91
CA ALA A 66 2.87 -5.57 -1.76
C ALA A 66 3.06 -6.40 -0.49
N THR A 67 2.23 -7.43 -0.26
CA THR A 67 2.37 -8.32 0.91
C THR A 67 3.70 -9.08 0.89
N ALA A 68 4.10 -9.62 -0.27
CA ALA A 68 5.39 -10.26 -0.41
C ALA A 68 6.55 -9.29 -0.12
N GLY A 69 6.50 -8.08 -0.68
CA GLY A 69 7.49 -7.04 -0.41
C GLY A 69 7.55 -6.61 1.06
N ASN A 70 6.40 -6.43 1.71
CA ASN A 70 6.31 -6.09 3.12
C ASN A 70 6.87 -7.20 4.02
N LEU A 71 6.60 -8.48 3.71
CA LEU A 71 7.15 -9.63 4.44
C LEU A 71 8.67 -9.69 4.30
N VAL A 72 9.20 -9.52 3.08
CA VAL A 72 10.64 -9.50 2.82
C VAL A 72 11.30 -8.34 3.57
N GLY A 73 10.76 -7.12 3.45
CA GLY A 73 11.30 -5.93 4.13
C GLY A 73 11.34 -6.09 5.65
N GLY A 74 10.26 -6.58 6.26
CA GLY A 74 10.21 -6.84 7.70
C GLY A 74 11.21 -7.92 8.12
N SER A 75 11.27 -9.04 7.39
CA SER A 75 12.16 -10.16 7.70
C SER A 75 13.64 -9.78 7.59
N LEU A 76 14.01 -8.99 6.57
CA LEU A 76 15.37 -8.49 6.41
C LEU A 76 15.77 -7.57 7.56
N MET A 77 14.89 -6.66 8.00
CA MET A 77 15.16 -5.78 9.14
C MET A 77 15.33 -6.59 10.43
N VAL A 78 14.47 -7.57 10.69
CA VAL A 78 14.60 -8.47 11.84
C VAL A 78 15.93 -9.22 11.78
N GLY A 79 16.28 -9.82 10.64
CA GLY A 79 17.55 -10.52 10.44
C GLY A 79 18.77 -9.63 10.68
N ALA A 80 18.74 -8.40 10.18
CA ALA A 80 19.81 -7.42 10.37
C ALA A 80 19.99 -7.05 11.85
N VAL A 81 18.90 -6.84 12.58
CA VAL A 81 18.94 -6.56 14.03
C VAL A 81 19.48 -7.76 14.81
N TYR A 82 19.02 -8.97 14.53
CA TYR A 82 19.53 -10.19 15.18
C TYR A 82 21.03 -10.38 14.94
N TRP A 83 21.50 -10.21 13.70
CA TRP A 83 22.91 -10.29 13.39
C TRP A 83 23.72 -9.23 14.15
N PHE A 84 23.25 -7.98 14.16
CA PHE A 84 23.92 -6.86 14.83
C PHE A 84 24.05 -7.07 16.34
N VAL A 85 23.03 -7.65 16.98
CA VAL A 85 23.00 -7.85 18.44
C VAL A 85 23.79 -9.10 18.86
N TYR A 86 23.64 -10.22 18.15
CA TYR A 86 24.14 -11.52 18.63
C TYR A 86 25.38 -12.03 17.92
N LEU A 87 25.57 -11.68 16.64
CA LEU A 87 26.59 -12.30 15.79
C LEU A 87 27.71 -11.31 15.40
N ARG A 88 27.48 -10.02 15.55
CA ARG A 88 28.51 -8.99 15.34
C ARG A 88 29.54 -9.07 16.47
N ARG A 89 30.68 -9.69 16.20
CA ARG A 89 31.81 -9.70 17.13
C ARG A 89 32.31 -8.26 17.35
N PRO A 90 32.50 -7.82 18.61
CA PRO A 90 33.21 -6.59 18.88
C PRO A 90 34.67 -6.79 18.45
N GLY A 91 35.14 -5.92 17.55
CA GLY A 91 36.56 -5.75 17.29
C GLY A 91 37.21 -4.95 18.41
#